data_AF-A0ABD3FWV6-F1
#
_entry.id   AF-A0ABD3FWV6-F1
#
_cell.length_a   1.000
_cell.length_b   1.000
_cell.length_c   1.000
_cell.angle_alpha   90.00
_cell.angle_beta   90.00
_cell.angle_gamma   90.00
#
_symmetry.space_group_name_H-M   'P 1'
#
loop_
_entity.id
_entity.type
_entity.pdbx_description
1 polymer ?
#
loop_
_entity_poly.entity_id
_entity_poly.type
_entity_poly.pdbx_seq_one_letter_code
_entity_poly.pdbx_strand_id
1 'polypeptide(L)'
;MLRVVGSSYERIQQLWTDLTSYQGKNRKRWNAFLKLVDLAMETVMLRQLLQSGSPVSLTYGFAGFLALNSLSCIVNVLTDRFSALMEIFIDSIFDLAAAVLFPILTLVYCYYNFDFDRAAYLTYLEKLPLGSFEHIARSFADPSEIALFRVSFDSLRINSLTDFTIRISMNLALCFRFQRVLEALILARYREYTSRGVKKMIPHTGEPIAQNPVPRGFMAVYLAIILIILLSTHKAISDSDSLCSAHLECVVYTHRWATSDKHCPCLILIDVDLAPKTYEQWVNAVNAYDKVKNLASAGTLTSLQVINRELADWPEELRTCHGLKTIQLIYTDIQNIPDWAKDLHHLETMYAS
;
A
#
# COMPACT_ATOMS: atom_id res chain seq x y z
N MET A 1 -5.70 -52.20 -7.89
CA MET A 1 -6.12 -50.95 -8.57
C MET A 1 -4.88 -50.16 -8.95
N LEU A 2 -4.34 -50.41 -10.15
CA LEU A 2 -3.25 -49.62 -10.73
C LEU A 2 -3.88 -48.38 -11.38
N ARG A 3 -3.68 -47.19 -10.79
CA ARG A 3 -4.04 -45.92 -11.44
C ARG A 3 -3.17 -45.77 -12.68
N VAL A 4 -3.79 -45.86 -13.85
CA VAL A 4 -3.20 -45.42 -15.12
C VAL A 4 -3.04 -43.90 -15.01
N VAL A 5 -1.86 -43.47 -14.58
CA VAL A 5 -1.45 -42.07 -14.65
C VAL A 5 -1.25 -41.76 -16.13
N GLY A 6 -2.03 -40.84 -16.70
CA GLY A 6 -1.99 -40.55 -18.14
C GLY A 6 -0.67 -39.90 -18.56
N SER A 7 -0.18 -40.20 -19.78
CA SER A 7 1.10 -39.68 -20.29
C SER A 7 1.19 -38.13 -20.30
N SER A 8 0.05 -37.44 -20.35
CA SER A 8 -0.01 -35.98 -20.21
C SER A 8 0.34 -35.51 -18.79
N TYR A 9 -0.07 -36.25 -17.74
CA TYR A 9 0.29 -35.94 -16.36
C TYR A 9 1.78 -36.16 -16.12
N GLU A 10 2.36 -37.23 -16.66
CA GLU A 10 3.80 -37.48 -16.56
C GLU A 10 4.62 -36.40 -17.28
N ARG A 11 4.17 -35.94 -18.46
CA ARG A 11 4.81 -34.82 -19.18
C ARG A 11 4.71 -33.50 -18.42
N ILE A 12 3.56 -33.19 -17.82
CA ILE A 12 3.36 -31.99 -17.00
C ILE A 12 4.21 -32.08 -15.74
N GLN A 13 4.28 -33.23 -15.09
CA GLN A 13 5.10 -33.46 -13.91
C GLN A 13 6.58 -33.33 -14.22
N GLN A 14 7.04 -33.88 -15.36
CA GLN A 14 8.43 -33.74 -15.83
C GLN A 14 8.79 -32.28 -16.14
N LEU A 15 7.93 -31.55 -16.87
CA LEU A 15 8.08 -30.11 -17.12
C LEU A 15 8.10 -29.31 -15.82
N TRP A 16 7.21 -29.62 -14.89
CA TRP A 16 7.16 -29.00 -13.57
C TRP A 16 8.45 -29.26 -12.80
N THR A 17 8.96 -30.49 -12.77
CA THR A 17 10.23 -30.82 -12.12
C THR A 17 11.42 -30.15 -12.80
N ASP A 18 11.46 -30.03 -14.13
CA ASP A 18 12.55 -29.37 -14.85
C ASP A 18 12.59 -27.85 -14.63
N LEU A 19 11.43 -27.23 -14.38
CA LEU A 19 11.28 -25.81 -14.06
C LEU A 19 11.54 -25.50 -12.59
N THR A 20 11.03 -26.34 -11.68
CA THR A 20 11.00 -26.05 -10.23
C THR A 20 12.11 -26.73 -9.44
N SER A 21 12.75 -27.77 -9.97
CA SER A 21 13.80 -28.49 -9.25
C SER A 21 15.00 -27.61 -8.92
N TYR A 22 15.61 -27.88 -7.76
CA TYR A 22 16.73 -27.11 -7.23
C TYR A 22 17.93 -27.01 -8.20
N GLN A 23 18.15 -28.04 -9.04
CA GLN A 23 19.19 -28.12 -10.07
C GLN A 23 18.63 -28.14 -11.51
N GLY A 24 17.38 -27.71 -11.70
CA GLY A 24 16.74 -27.71 -13.02
C GLY A 24 17.46 -26.82 -14.03
N LYS A 25 17.50 -27.25 -15.30
CA LYS A 25 18.19 -26.53 -16.39
C LYS A 25 17.68 -25.11 -16.58
N ASN A 26 16.39 -24.87 -16.33
CA ASN A 26 15.72 -23.58 -16.54
C ASN A 26 15.42 -22.82 -15.24
N ARG A 27 15.94 -23.27 -14.11
CA ARG A 27 15.66 -22.70 -12.78
C ARG A 27 15.92 -21.20 -12.69
N LYS A 28 17.02 -20.68 -13.22
CA LYS A 28 17.31 -19.23 -13.20
C LYS A 28 16.25 -18.41 -13.96
N ARG A 29 15.78 -18.91 -15.11
CA ARG A 29 14.72 -18.27 -15.90
C ARG A 29 13.37 -18.31 -15.18
N TRP A 30 13.04 -19.45 -14.59
CA TRP A 30 11.83 -19.60 -13.78
C TRP A 30 11.83 -18.66 -12.57
N ASN A 31 12.97 -18.55 -11.87
CA ASN A 31 13.12 -17.63 -10.74
C ASN A 31 12.95 -16.16 -11.17
N ALA A 32 13.57 -15.77 -12.29
CA ALA A 32 13.39 -14.44 -12.85
C ALA A 32 11.93 -14.17 -13.27
N PHE A 33 11.21 -15.15 -13.81
CA PHE A 33 9.80 -14.98 -14.15
C PHE A 33 8.93 -14.82 -12.90
N LEU A 34 9.06 -15.69 -11.90
CA LEU A 34 8.33 -15.57 -10.64
C LEU A 34 8.57 -14.22 -9.98
N LYS A 35 9.78 -13.70 -10.08
CA LYS A 35 10.12 -12.40 -9.54
C LYS A 35 9.45 -11.23 -10.24
N LEU A 36 9.24 -11.32 -11.56
CA LEU A 36 8.44 -10.34 -12.28
C LEU A 36 6.97 -10.35 -11.81
N VAL A 37 6.42 -11.53 -11.52
CA VAL A 37 5.06 -11.65 -10.98
C VAL A 37 4.98 -11.00 -9.60
N ASP A 38 5.95 -11.24 -8.72
CA ASP A 38 5.98 -10.61 -7.38
C ASP A 38 6.15 -9.10 -7.47
N LEU A 39 7.07 -8.60 -8.29
CA LEU A 39 7.22 -7.16 -8.53
C LEU A 39 5.96 -6.53 -9.10
N ALA A 40 5.22 -7.25 -9.95
CA ALA A 40 3.93 -6.75 -10.45
C ALA A 40 2.92 -6.62 -9.31
N MET A 41 2.81 -7.62 -8.42
CA MET A 41 1.92 -7.55 -7.25
C MET A 41 2.33 -6.43 -6.28
N GLU A 42 3.62 -6.29 -6.00
CA GLU A 42 4.17 -5.19 -5.19
C GLU A 42 3.92 -3.82 -5.84
N THR A 43 4.00 -3.72 -7.16
CA THR A 43 3.70 -2.48 -7.89
C THR A 43 2.22 -2.10 -7.79
N VAL A 44 1.31 -3.08 -7.79
CA VAL A 44 -0.11 -2.81 -7.55
C VAL A 44 -0.31 -2.28 -6.12
N MET A 45 0.37 -2.85 -5.12
CA MET A 45 0.34 -2.33 -3.75
C MET A 45 0.89 -0.89 -3.66
N LEU A 46 2.00 -0.58 -4.34
CA LEU A 46 2.54 0.79 -4.42
C LEU A 46 1.52 1.76 -5.02
N ARG A 47 0.82 1.34 -6.08
CA ARG A 47 -0.25 2.13 -6.68
C ARG A 47 -1.40 2.38 -5.71
N GLN A 48 -1.77 1.39 -4.89
CA GLN A 48 -2.78 1.57 -3.85
C GLN A 48 -2.34 2.58 -2.80
N LEU A 49 -1.07 2.57 -2.38
CA LEU A 49 -0.52 3.58 -1.44
C LEU A 49 -0.57 5.00 -2.02
N LEU A 50 -0.21 5.15 -3.30
CA LEU A 50 -0.32 6.43 -4.01
C LEU A 50 -1.79 6.89 -4.09
N GLN A 51 -2.70 5.96 -4.40
CA GLN A 51 -4.11 6.29 -4.58
C GLN A 51 -4.84 6.61 -3.29
N SER A 52 -4.47 5.99 -2.16
CA SER A 52 -5.08 6.22 -0.86
C SER A 52 -4.61 7.51 -0.18
N GLY A 53 -3.59 8.17 -0.72
CA GLY A 53 -2.96 9.33 -0.07
C GLY A 53 -2.11 8.93 1.14
N SER A 54 -1.46 7.77 1.07
CA SER A 54 -0.55 7.32 2.12
C SER A 54 0.58 8.35 2.36
N PRO A 55 1.10 8.46 3.60
CA PRO A 55 2.20 9.37 3.90
C PRO A 55 3.38 9.22 2.93
N VAL A 56 3.94 10.37 2.53
CA VAL A 56 4.99 10.46 1.52
C VAL A 56 6.22 9.62 1.90
N SER A 57 6.60 9.64 3.18
CA SER A 57 7.73 8.85 3.72
C SER A 57 7.55 7.34 3.53
N LEU A 58 6.35 6.81 3.80
CA LEU A 58 6.05 5.39 3.64
C LEU A 58 6.02 4.99 2.15
N THR A 59 5.45 5.86 1.32
CA THR A 59 5.32 5.61 -0.12
C THR A 59 6.68 5.60 -0.83
N TYR A 60 7.55 6.58 -0.56
CA TYR A 60 8.93 6.57 -1.07
C TYR A 60 9.74 5.40 -0.51
N GLY A 61 9.57 5.09 0.78
CA GLY A 61 10.22 3.94 1.40
C GLY A 61 9.87 2.63 0.69
N PHE A 62 8.59 2.43 0.38
CA PHE A 62 8.12 1.26 -0.36
C PHE A 62 8.63 1.24 -1.81
N ALA A 63 8.57 2.36 -2.54
CA ALA A 63 9.12 2.45 -3.90
C ALA A 63 10.63 2.17 -3.96
N GLY A 64 11.40 2.69 -2.99
CA GLY A 64 12.82 2.39 -2.83
C GLY A 64 13.08 0.92 -2.52
N PHE A 65 12.23 0.31 -1.68
CA PHE A 65 12.27 -1.12 -1.41
C PHE A 65 12.03 -1.96 -2.68
N LEU A 66 11.03 -1.63 -3.52
CA LEU A 66 10.82 -2.31 -4.81
C LEU A 66 12.02 -2.14 -5.75
N ALA A 67 12.62 -0.95 -5.77
CA ALA A 67 13.82 -0.69 -6.58
C ALA A 67 15.00 -1.55 -6.13
N LEU A 68 15.23 -1.70 -4.82
CA LEU A 68 16.24 -2.60 -4.26
C LEU A 68 15.94 -4.07 -4.56
N ASN A 69 14.65 -4.45 -4.51
CA ASN A 69 14.19 -5.79 -4.84
C ASN A 69 14.56 -6.14 -6.28
N SER A 70 14.24 -5.25 -7.23
CA SER A 70 14.60 -5.38 -8.65
C SER A 70 16.12 -5.33 -8.89
N LEU A 71 16.84 -4.49 -8.15
CA LEU A 71 18.31 -4.41 -8.22
C LEU A 71 18.97 -5.72 -7.81
N SER A 72 18.43 -6.40 -6.78
CA SER A 72 18.93 -7.71 -6.37
C SER A 72 18.87 -8.74 -7.50
N CYS A 73 17.85 -8.65 -8.36
CA CYS A 73 17.69 -9.52 -9.53
C CYS A 73 18.75 -9.23 -10.59
N ILE A 74 19.05 -7.95 -10.84
CA ILE A 74 20.11 -7.55 -11.77
C ILE A 74 21.46 -8.08 -11.29
N VAL A 75 21.76 -7.91 -10.00
CA VAL A 75 23.00 -8.41 -9.39
C VAL A 75 23.10 -9.94 -9.52
N ASN A 76 21.99 -10.65 -9.32
CA ASN A 76 21.93 -12.10 -9.51
C ASN A 76 22.18 -12.52 -10.97
N VAL A 77 21.60 -11.80 -11.94
CA VAL A 77 21.82 -12.07 -13.37
C VAL A 77 23.27 -11.78 -13.81
N LEU A 78 23.90 -10.75 -13.23
CA LEU A 78 25.30 -10.38 -13.52
C LEU A 78 26.31 -11.30 -12.83
N THR A 79 25.96 -11.83 -11.66
CA THR A 79 26.89 -12.52 -10.77
C THR A 79 26.57 -14.02 -10.72
N ASP A 80 27.29 -14.83 -11.50
CA ASP A 80 27.23 -16.29 -11.39
C ASP A 80 27.86 -16.85 -10.09
N ARG A 81 28.29 -15.97 -9.16
CA ARG A 81 28.91 -16.37 -7.89
C ARG A 81 27.89 -16.77 -6.82
N PHE A 82 26.63 -16.36 -6.95
CA PHE A 82 25.64 -16.71 -5.93
C PHE A 82 25.25 -18.18 -6.06
N SER A 83 25.30 -18.88 -4.93
CA SER A 83 24.71 -20.21 -4.84
C SER A 83 23.20 -20.10 -5.04
N ALA A 84 22.65 -21.11 -5.69
CA ALA A 84 21.23 -21.41 -5.75
C ALA A 84 20.47 -21.16 -4.42
N LEU A 85 21.09 -21.48 -3.28
CA LEU A 85 20.48 -21.25 -1.97
C LEU A 85 20.42 -19.77 -1.61
N MET A 86 21.50 -19.03 -1.85
CA MET A 86 21.60 -17.61 -1.54
C MET A 86 20.62 -16.77 -2.36
N GLU A 87 20.43 -17.11 -3.64
CA GLU A 87 19.46 -16.43 -4.50
C GLU A 87 18.03 -16.52 -3.92
N ILE A 88 17.58 -17.74 -3.61
CA ILE A 88 16.23 -17.98 -3.09
C ILE A 88 16.08 -17.34 -1.70
N PHE A 89 17.14 -17.35 -0.89
CA PHE A 89 17.14 -16.73 0.43
C PHE A 89 16.97 -15.21 0.35
N ILE A 90 17.72 -14.53 -0.52
CA ILE A 90 17.58 -13.08 -0.75
C ILE A 90 16.16 -12.76 -1.21
N ASP A 91 15.65 -13.52 -2.18
CA ASP A 91 14.29 -13.39 -2.68
C ASP A 91 13.22 -13.56 -1.58
N SER A 92 13.43 -14.53 -0.68
CA SER A 92 12.54 -14.75 0.47
C SER A 92 12.59 -13.61 1.50
N ILE A 93 13.73 -12.93 1.67
CA ILE A 93 13.83 -11.77 2.55
C ILE A 93 12.99 -10.62 2.02
N PHE A 94 13.03 -10.36 0.71
CA PHE A 94 12.20 -9.33 0.10
C PHE A 94 10.70 -9.65 0.26
N ASP A 95 10.26 -10.88 -0.03
CA ASP A 95 8.85 -11.24 0.16
C ASP A 95 8.42 -11.12 1.63
N LEU A 96 9.28 -11.52 2.56
CA LEU A 96 9.03 -11.37 4.00
C LEU A 96 8.92 -9.89 4.38
N ALA A 97 9.79 -9.06 3.83
CA ALA A 97 9.79 -7.63 4.10
C ALA A 97 8.51 -6.96 3.57
N ALA A 98 8.08 -7.30 2.35
CA ALA A 98 6.84 -6.80 1.78
C ALA A 98 5.59 -7.26 2.56
N ALA A 99 5.51 -8.57 2.87
CA ALA A 99 4.32 -9.16 3.48
C ALA A 99 4.18 -8.86 4.98
N VAL A 100 5.30 -8.75 5.71
CA VAL A 100 5.31 -8.68 7.18
C VAL A 100 5.96 -7.40 7.68
N LEU A 101 7.16 -7.07 7.20
CA LEU A 101 7.92 -5.94 7.74
C LEU A 101 7.25 -4.59 7.40
N PHE A 102 6.75 -4.42 6.18
CA PHE A 102 6.13 -3.17 5.76
C PHE A 102 4.87 -2.81 6.59
N PRO A 103 3.94 -3.73 6.87
CA PRO A 103 2.86 -3.47 7.82
C PRO A 103 3.34 -3.06 9.21
N ILE A 104 4.37 -3.73 9.74
CA ILE A 104 4.96 -3.39 11.04
C ILE A 104 5.57 -1.98 11.00
N LEU A 105 6.33 -1.65 9.96
CA LEU A 105 6.92 -0.32 9.78
C LEU A 105 5.86 0.77 9.67
N THR A 106 4.73 0.49 9.02
CA THR A 106 3.60 1.42 8.96
C THR A 106 3.04 1.68 10.36
N LEU A 107 2.86 0.64 11.18
CA LEU A 107 2.41 0.80 12.57
C LEU A 107 3.41 1.57 13.43
N VAL A 108 4.71 1.30 13.26
CA VAL A 108 5.79 2.03 13.95
C VAL A 108 5.80 3.50 13.51
N TYR A 109 5.65 3.77 12.22
CA TYR A 109 5.53 5.13 11.70
C TYR A 109 4.35 5.84 12.36
N CYS A 110 3.17 5.19 12.39
CA CYS A 110 1.99 5.76 13.04
C CYS A 110 2.22 6.04 14.53
N TYR A 111 2.93 5.16 15.23
CA TYR A 111 3.23 5.33 16.66
C TYR A 111 4.10 6.55 16.96
N TYR A 112 5.03 6.89 16.06
CA TYR A 112 5.96 8.01 16.25
C TYR A 112 5.52 9.34 15.64
N ASN A 113 4.60 9.32 14.66
CA ASN A 113 4.23 10.53 13.91
C ASN A 113 2.83 11.06 14.23
N PHE A 114 1.99 10.31 14.95
CA PHE A 114 0.68 10.78 15.39
C PHE A 114 0.68 10.90 16.91
N ASP A 115 0.44 12.11 17.42
CA ASP A 115 0.45 12.39 18.84
C ASP A 115 -0.96 12.69 19.33
N PHE A 116 -1.52 11.73 20.06
CA PHE A 116 -2.79 11.93 20.73
C PHE A 116 -2.50 12.48 22.12
N ASP A 117 -2.87 13.74 22.39
CA ASP A 117 -2.67 14.37 23.70
C ASP A 117 -3.50 13.67 24.78
N ARG A 118 -2.87 12.67 25.40
CA ARG A 118 -3.47 11.86 26.47
C ARG A 118 -3.72 12.69 27.72
N ALA A 119 -2.93 13.73 27.97
CA ALA A 119 -3.09 14.57 29.16
C ALA A 119 -4.33 15.46 29.02
N ALA A 120 -4.52 16.08 27.86
CA ALA A 120 -5.75 16.78 27.53
C ALA A 120 -6.96 15.82 27.60
N TYR A 121 -6.86 14.64 26.97
CA TYR A 121 -7.91 13.61 27.02
C TYR A 121 -8.32 13.24 28.45
N LEU A 122 -7.36 12.95 29.34
CA LEU A 122 -7.65 12.60 30.73
C LEU A 122 -8.30 13.77 31.50
N THR A 123 -7.87 14.99 31.22
CA THR A 123 -8.46 16.20 31.82
C THR A 123 -9.93 16.34 31.42
N TYR A 124 -10.26 16.14 30.14
CA TYR A 124 -11.66 16.19 29.69
C TYR A 124 -12.50 15.04 30.24
N LEU A 125 -11.93 13.85 30.38
CA LEU A 125 -12.60 12.68 30.97
C LEU A 125 -12.99 12.93 32.43
N GLU A 126 -12.18 13.67 33.19
CA GLU A 126 -12.52 14.07 34.56
C GLU A 126 -13.60 15.15 34.62
N LYS A 127 -13.64 16.06 33.65
CA LYS A 127 -14.53 17.23 33.66
C LYS A 127 -15.92 16.98 33.06
N LEU A 128 -16.08 16.01 32.19
CA LEU A 128 -17.34 15.78 31.47
C LEU A 128 -18.30 14.84 32.23
N PRO A 129 -19.61 15.12 32.20
CA PRO A 129 -20.60 14.25 32.84
C PRO A 129 -20.71 12.88 32.13
N LEU A 130 -20.96 11.83 32.92
CA LEU A 130 -21.16 10.46 32.44
C LEU A 130 -22.22 10.43 31.32
N GLY A 131 -21.87 9.85 30.16
CA GLY A 131 -22.76 9.72 28.99
C GLY A 131 -22.57 10.77 27.89
N SER A 132 -22.04 11.97 28.18
CA SER A 132 -21.73 12.99 27.16
C SER A 132 -20.40 12.72 26.43
N PHE A 133 -19.53 11.94 27.07
CA PHE A 133 -18.16 11.71 26.65
C PHE A 133 -18.03 10.96 25.30
N GLU A 134 -18.87 9.95 25.06
CA GLU A 134 -18.76 9.09 23.86
C GLU A 134 -19.01 9.87 22.56
N HIS A 135 -19.84 10.92 22.62
CA HIS A 135 -20.12 11.80 21.48
C HIS A 135 -19.04 12.88 21.28
N ILE A 136 -18.43 13.38 22.36
CA ILE A 136 -17.49 14.51 22.33
C ILE A 136 -16.02 14.04 22.23
N ALA A 137 -15.72 12.78 22.55
CA ALA A 137 -14.35 12.26 22.52
C ALA A 137 -13.64 12.42 21.16
N ARG A 138 -14.39 12.44 20.04
CA ARG A 138 -13.84 12.66 18.69
C ARG A 138 -13.43 14.10 18.41
N SER A 139 -13.97 15.09 19.13
CA SER A 139 -13.63 16.51 18.93
C SER A 139 -12.37 16.94 19.68
N PHE A 140 -11.76 16.07 20.48
CA PHE A 140 -10.59 16.42 21.30
C PHE A 140 -9.24 16.11 20.67
N ALA A 141 -9.19 15.32 19.60
CA ALA A 141 -7.97 15.11 18.85
C ALA A 141 -8.04 15.83 17.52
N ASP A 142 -6.87 16.24 17.02
CA ASP A 142 -6.75 16.91 15.73
C ASP A 142 -7.36 15.99 14.66
N PRO A 143 -8.46 16.40 14.01
CA PRO A 143 -9.12 15.59 12.99
C PRO A 143 -8.18 15.27 11.83
N SER A 144 -7.19 16.12 11.57
CA SER A 144 -6.17 15.92 10.54
C SER A 144 -5.27 14.74 10.87
N GLU A 145 -4.76 14.67 12.10
CA GLU A 145 -3.94 13.54 12.56
C GLU A 145 -4.74 12.24 12.59
N ILE A 146 -6.00 12.30 13.06
CA ILE A 146 -6.89 11.13 13.04
C ILE A 146 -7.12 10.64 11.61
N ALA A 147 -7.33 11.56 10.65
CA ALA A 147 -7.54 11.21 9.25
C ALA A 147 -6.32 10.51 8.65
N LEU A 148 -5.12 11.08 8.84
CA LEU A 148 -3.86 10.49 8.37
C LEU A 148 -3.58 9.13 9.02
N PHE A 149 -3.85 9.00 10.32
CA PHE A 149 -3.75 7.72 11.04
C PHE A 149 -4.71 6.67 10.45
N ARG A 150 -5.98 7.04 10.25
CA ARG A 150 -7.00 6.14 9.69
C ARG A 150 -6.66 5.70 8.28
N VAL A 151 -6.22 6.61 7.42
CA VAL A 151 -5.77 6.27 6.05
C VAL A 151 -4.61 5.29 6.08
N SER A 152 -3.63 5.52 6.97
CA SER A 152 -2.49 4.61 7.13
C SER A 152 -2.93 3.24 7.63
N PHE A 153 -3.84 3.18 8.59
CA PHE A 153 -4.35 1.92 9.12
C PHE A 153 -5.26 1.17 8.14
N ASP A 154 -6.12 1.88 7.41
CA ASP A 154 -6.96 1.29 6.36
C ASP A 154 -6.11 0.75 5.20
N SER A 155 -4.94 1.33 4.93
CA SER A 155 -3.96 0.76 3.99
C SER A 155 -3.40 -0.59 4.44
N LEU A 156 -3.51 -0.95 5.72
CA LEU A 156 -3.14 -2.26 6.27
C LEU A 156 -4.31 -3.23 6.33
N ARG A 157 -5.54 -2.71 6.30
CA ARG A 157 -6.77 -3.51 6.34
C ARG A 157 -7.03 -4.14 4.97
N ILE A 158 -7.83 -5.21 4.98
CA ILE A 158 -8.40 -5.80 3.76
C ILE A 158 -9.80 -5.21 3.61
N ASN A 159 -9.93 -4.23 2.72
CA ASN A 159 -11.19 -3.53 2.49
C ASN A 159 -11.79 -3.81 1.12
N SER A 160 -11.00 -4.37 0.21
CA SER A 160 -11.42 -4.69 -1.15
C SER A 160 -10.97 -6.10 -1.56
N LEU A 161 -11.59 -6.60 -2.63
CA LEU A 161 -11.18 -7.87 -3.26
C LEU A 161 -9.73 -7.79 -3.77
N THR A 162 -9.29 -6.62 -4.24
CA THR A 162 -7.90 -6.40 -4.66
C THR A 162 -6.95 -6.52 -3.49
N ASP A 163 -7.24 -5.91 -2.34
CA ASP A 163 -6.39 -6.02 -1.15
C ASP A 163 -6.31 -7.46 -0.66
N PHE A 164 -7.46 -8.16 -0.66
CA PHE A 164 -7.51 -9.56 -0.30
C PHE A 164 -6.62 -10.40 -1.22
N THR A 165 -6.78 -10.23 -2.53
CA THR A 165 -6.03 -10.99 -3.54
C THR A 165 -4.54 -10.73 -3.41
N ILE A 166 -4.11 -9.47 -3.32
CA ILE A 166 -2.70 -9.08 -3.23
C ILE A 166 -2.07 -9.60 -1.94
N ARG A 167 -2.73 -9.42 -0.79
CA ARG A 167 -2.17 -9.88 0.49
C ARG A 167 -2.08 -11.39 0.54
N ILE A 168 -3.10 -12.11 0.09
CA ILE A 168 -3.06 -13.57 0.05
C ILE A 168 -1.99 -14.05 -0.93
N SER A 169 -1.88 -13.45 -2.11
CA SER A 169 -0.87 -13.84 -3.10
C SER A 169 0.55 -13.59 -2.62
N MET A 170 0.83 -12.44 -1.99
CA MET A 170 2.13 -12.15 -1.38
C MET A 170 2.49 -13.14 -0.27
N ASN A 171 1.53 -13.48 0.62
CA ASN A 171 1.76 -14.47 1.67
C ASN A 171 1.97 -15.88 1.09
N LEU A 172 1.24 -16.26 0.05
CA LEU A 172 1.44 -17.53 -0.65
C LEU A 172 2.80 -17.58 -1.37
N ALA A 173 3.23 -16.49 -2.00
CA ALA A 173 4.54 -16.37 -2.63
C ALA A 173 5.66 -16.55 -1.59
N LEU A 174 5.54 -15.89 -0.44
CA LEU A 174 6.45 -16.07 0.70
C LEU A 174 6.49 -17.54 1.17
N CYS A 175 5.33 -18.16 1.42
CA CYS A 175 5.26 -19.57 1.84
C CYS A 175 5.92 -20.50 0.81
N PHE A 176 5.66 -20.29 -0.47
CA PHE A 176 6.27 -21.05 -1.55
C PHE A 176 7.79 -20.88 -1.58
N ARG A 177 8.31 -19.65 -1.46
CA ARG A 177 9.77 -19.41 -1.41
C ARG A 177 10.40 -20.02 -0.15
N PHE A 178 9.74 -19.90 0.99
CA PHE A 178 10.23 -20.47 2.25
C PHE A 178 10.32 -21.99 2.18
N GLN A 179 9.32 -22.66 1.61
CA GLN A 179 9.37 -24.11 1.37
C GLN A 179 10.59 -24.49 0.52
N ARG A 180 10.89 -23.73 -0.54
CA ARG A 180 12.07 -23.98 -1.39
C ARG A 180 13.39 -23.77 -0.65
N VAL A 181 13.48 -22.78 0.25
CA VAL A 181 14.65 -22.59 1.12
C VAL A 181 14.83 -23.80 2.04
N LEU A 182 13.75 -24.27 2.65
CA LEU A 182 13.78 -25.44 3.54
C LEU A 182 14.22 -26.71 2.82
N GLU A 183 13.64 -27.00 1.65
CA GLU A 183 14.03 -28.13 0.80
C GLU A 183 15.52 -28.05 0.40
N ALA A 184 16.00 -26.85 0.04
CA ALA A 184 17.40 -26.62 -0.30
C ALA A 184 18.34 -26.85 0.89
N LEU A 185 17.98 -26.39 2.09
CA LEU A 185 18.75 -26.59 3.32
C LEU A 185 18.81 -28.07 3.72
N ILE A 186 17.68 -28.79 3.61
CA ILE A 186 17.63 -30.23 3.89
C ILE A 186 18.54 -30.99 2.92
N LEU A 187 18.47 -30.68 1.62
CA LEU A 187 19.31 -31.31 0.61
C LEU A 187 20.80 -31.01 0.82
N ALA A 188 21.15 -29.78 1.19
CA ALA A 188 22.52 -29.39 1.49
C ALA A 188 23.07 -30.16 2.71
N ARG A 189 22.29 -30.24 3.79
CA ARG A 189 22.65 -31.01 4.99
C ARG A 189 22.78 -32.50 4.71
N TYR A 190 21.86 -33.06 3.93
CA TYR A 190 21.91 -34.47 3.55
C TYR A 190 23.21 -34.79 2.79
N ARG A 191 23.57 -33.97 1.78
CA ARG A 191 24.82 -34.12 1.02
C ARG A 191 26.06 -34.05 1.91
N GLU A 192 26.07 -33.12 2.87
CA GLU A 192 27.17 -33.00 3.83
C GLU A 192 27.29 -34.26 4.70
N TYR A 193 26.17 -34.79 5.20
CA TYR A 193 26.15 -36.04 5.96
C TYR A 193 26.64 -37.24 5.14
N THR A 194 26.17 -37.41 3.89
CA THR A 194 26.61 -38.51 3.02
C THR A 194 28.11 -38.40 2.70
N SER A 195 28.62 -37.17 2.52
CA SER A 195 30.05 -36.93 2.25
C SER A 195 30.96 -37.25 3.44
N ARG A 196 30.46 -37.10 4.68
CA ARG A 196 31.20 -37.43 5.90
C ARG A 196 31.18 -38.93 6.23
N GLY A 197 30.15 -39.65 5.81
CA GLY A 197 30.00 -41.10 6.06
C GLY A 197 30.71 -42.02 5.05
N VAL A 198 31.01 -41.55 3.83
CA VAL A 198 31.56 -42.39 2.76
C VAL A 198 32.92 -41.85 2.27
N LYS A 199 34.02 -42.40 2.79
CA LYS A 199 35.33 -42.29 2.14
C LYS A 199 35.34 -43.23 0.90
N LYS A 200 35.28 -42.63 -0.30
CA LYS A 200 35.57 -43.20 -1.64
C LYS A 200 34.81 -44.47 -2.06
N MET A 201 33.80 -44.29 -2.92
CA MET A 201 33.55 -44.99 -4.20
C MET A 201 32.08 -44.82 -4.58
N ILE A 202 31.72 -43.61 -5.00
CA ILE A 202 30.54 -43.41 -5.86
C ILE A 202 31.12 -42.76 -7.12
N PRO A 203 30.89 -43.32 -8.33
CA PRO A 203 31.28 -42.64 -9.54
C PRO A 203 30.70 -41.22 -9.51
N HIS A 204 31.47 -40.22 -9.91
CA HIS A 204 30.95 -38.89 -10.21
C HIS A 204 30.02 -38.96 -11.44
N THR A 205 28.90 -39.69 -11.36
CA THR A 205 27.83 -39.66 -12.35
C THR A 205 26.90 -38.51 -12.00
N GLY A 206 27.28 -37.34 -12.46
CA GLY A 206 26.54 -36.10 -12.30
C GLY A 206 27.49 -34.94 -12.52
N GLU A 207 27.88 -34.71 -13.77
CA GLU A 207 28.38 -33.39 -14.16
C GLU A 207 27.40 -32.33 -13.62
N PRO A 208 27.87 -31.23 -13.02
CA PRO A 208 26.98 -30.15 -12.62
C PRO A 208 26.15 -29.74 -13.83
N ILE A 209 24.84 -29.95 -13.75
CA ILE A 209 23.91 -29.60 -14.84
C ILE A 209 24.13 -28.13 -15.16
N ALA A 210 24.69 -27.85 -16.35
CA ALA A 210 24.91 -26.50 -16.82
C ALA A 210 23.56 -25.78 -16.87
N GLN A 211 23.40 -24.76 -16.03
CA GLN A 211 22.17 -23.98 -15.97
C GLN A 211 22.10 -23.07 -17.19
N ASN A 212 20.92 -22.96 -17.79
CA ASN A 212 20.72 -22.02 -18.87
C ASN A 212 20.80 -20.59 -18.33
N PRO A 213 21.69 -19.74 -18.86
CA PRO A 213 21.79 -18.36 -18.41
C PRO A 213 20.46 -17.63 -18.67
N VAL A 214 20.19 -16.64 -17.82
CA VAL A 214 19.08 -15.71 -18.02
C VAL A 214 19.43 -14.84 -19.24
N PRO A 215 18.52 -14.66 -20.21
CA PRO A 215 18.76 -13.78 -21.33
C PRO A 215 19.09 -12.36 -20.86
N ARG A 216 20.10 -11.72 -21.46
CA ARG A 216 20.54 -10.35 -21.08
C ARG A 216 19.42 -9.31 -21.17
N GLY A 217 18.39 -9.55 -21.98
CA GLY A 217 17.20 -8.70 -22.07
C GLY A 217 16.44 -8.55 -20.74
N PHE A 218 16.47 -9.56 -19.85
CA PHE A 218 15.85 -9.44 -18.52
C PHE A 218 16.48 -8.33 -17.69
N MET A 219 17.79 -8.09 -17.81
CA MET A 219 18.44 -6.99 -17.09
C MET A 219 17.87 -5.63 -17.52
N ALA A 220 17.66 -5.45 -18.83
CA ALA A 220 17.05 -4.22 -19.35
C ALA A 220 15.62 -4.03 -18.81
N VAL A 221 14.85 -5.13 -18.69
CA VAL A 221 13.50 -5.10 -18.10
C VAL A 221 13.55 -4.65 -16.63
N TYR A 222 14.41 -5.25 -15.80
CA TYR A 222 14.52 -4.87 -14.39
C TYR A 222 15.02 -3.44 -14.20
N LEU A 223 15.97 -2.98 -15.02
CA LEU A 223 16.42 -1.59 -15.04
C LEU A 223 15.29 -0.63 -15.42
N ALA A 224 14.50 -0.97 -16.44
CA ALA A 224 13.33 -0.19 -16.83
C ALA A 224 12.30 -0.14 -15.69
N ILE A 225 12.04 -1.26 -15.01
CA ILE A 225 11.14 -1.32 -13.86
C ILE A 225 11.61 -0.38 -12.73
N ILE A 226 12.90 -0.39 -12.39
CA ILE A 226 13.46 0.52 -11.36
C ILE A 226 13.21 1.99 -11.74
N LEU A 227 13.56 2.36 -12.98
CA LEU A 227 13.39 3.72 -13.47
C LEU A 227 11.91 4.13 -13.47
N ILE A 228 11.03 3.26 -13.96
CA ILE A 228 9.59 3.52 -14.01
C ILE A 228 9.05 3.72 -12.60
N ILE A 229 9.32 2.80 -11.66
CA ILE A 229 8.81 2.88 -10.28
C ILE A 229 9.26 4.18 -9.60
N LEU A 230 10.54 4.51 -9.67
CA LEU A 230 11.06 5.69 -9.00
C LEU A 230 10.56 6.98 -9.65
N LEU A 231 10.58 7.06 -10.98
CA LEU A 231 10.13 8.25 -11.71
C LEU A 231 8.63 8.45 -11.56
N SER A 232 7.81 7.41 -11.72
CA SER A 232 6.36 7.51 -11.60
C SER A 232 5.95 7.89 -10.17
N THR A 233 6.60 7.33 -9.16
CA THR A 233 6.33 7.66 -7.75
C THR A 233 6.70 9.11 -7.46
N HIS A 234 7.92 9.51 -7.86
CA HIS A 234 8.39 10.87 -7.61
C HIS A 234 7.53 11.91 -8.32
N LYS A 235 7.18 11.67 -9.58
CA LYS A 235 6.30 12.56 -10.35
C LYS A 235 4.89 12.61 -9.78
N ALA A 236 4.31 11.46 -9.42
CA ALA A 236 2.97 11.43 -8.85
C ALA A 236 2.88 12.21 -7.53
N ILE A 237 3.90 12.13 -6.68
CA ILE A 237 3.94 12.87 -5.41
C ILE A 237 4.22 14.35 -5.65
N SER A 238 5.25 14.67 -6.44
CA SER A 238 5.66 16.06 -6.68
C SER A 238 4.58 16.87 -7.39
N ASP A 239 3.89 16.29 -8.37
CA ASP A 239 2.85 17.00 -9.10
C ASP A 239 1.62 17.23 -8.19
N SER A 240 1.16 16.20 -7.47
CA SER A 240 0.05 16.33 -6.51
C SER A 240 0.35 17.34 -5.40
N ASP A 241 1.56 17.32 -4.83
CA ASP A 241 1.97 18.26 -3.78
C ASP A 241 1.98 19.72 -4.28
N SER A 242 2.44 19.94 -5.52
CA SER A 242 2.41 21.28 -6.11
C SER A 242 0.99 21.84 -6.31
N LEU A 243 0.01 20.97 -6.55
CA LEU A 243 -1.40 21.36 -6.72
C LEU A 243 -2.12 21.55 -5.37
N CYS A 244 -1.76 20.77 -4.35
CA CYS A 244 -2.46 20.73 -3.07
C CYS A 244 -1.80 21.55 -1.95
N SER A 245 -0.52 21.94 -2.08
CA SER A 245 0.20 22.73 -1.07
C SER A 245 -0.43 24.10 -0.76
N ALA A 246 -1.24 24.64 -1.68
CA ALA A 246 -1.99 25.86 -1.47
C ALA A 246 -3.27 25.68 -0.62
N HIS A 247 -3.69 24.44 -0.38
CA HIS A 247 -4.95 24.07 0.28
C HIS A 247 -4.69 23.29 1.56
N LEU A 248 -4.47 24.00 2.67
CA LEU A 248 -4.17 23.38 3.97
C LEU A 248 -5.33 22.55 4.52
N GLU A 249 -6.55 22.85 4.10
CA GLU A 249 -7.77 22.13 4.48
C GLU A 249 -7.86 20.75 3.79
N CYS A 250 -7.10 20.53 2.72
CA CYS A 250 -6.98 19.23 2.09
C CYS A 250 -5.90 18.39 2.78
N VAL A 251 -6.28 17.73 3.86
CA VAL A 251 -5.34 16.96 4.70
C VAL A 251 -4.80 15.73 3.99
N VAL A 252 -5.64 15.06 3.19
CA VAL A 252 -5.25 13.86 2.44
C VAL A 252 -5.67 14.00 0.99
N TYR A 253 -4.75 13.72 0.08
CA TYR A 253 -4.96 13.79 -1.37
C TYR A 253 -4.33 12.60 -2.09
N THR A 254 -4.84 12.29 -3.29
CA THR A 254 -4.28 11.22 -4.14
C THR A 254 -2.94 11.66 -4.75
N HIS A 255 -1.92 10.82 -4.69
CA HIS A 255 -0.68 11.00 -5.44
C HIS A 255 -0.86 10.52 -6.87
N ARG A 256 -0.88 11.43 -7.85
CA ARG A 256 -1.14 11.12 -9.26
C ARG A 256 -0.20 11.90 -10.16
N TRP A 257 0.25 11.25 -11.23
CA TRP A 257 1.04 11.93 -12.25
C TRP A 257 0.12 12.80 -13.11
N ALA A 258 0.12 14.10 -12.85
CA ALA A 258 -0.78 15.06 -13.48
C ALA A 258 -0.23 15.50 -14.84
N THR A 259 -0.59 14.79 -15.92
CA THR A 259 -0.25 15.24 -17.28
C THR A 259 -1.21 16.32 -17.81
N SER A 260 -2.40 16.48 -17.19
CA SER A 260 -3.44 17.44 -17.60
C SER A 260 -4.32 18.00 -16.47
N ASP A 261 -4.19 17.52 -15.24
CA ASP A 261 -5.09 17.89 -14.13
C ASP A 261 -4.72 19.28 -13.59
N LYS A 262 -5.73 20.15 -13.42
CA LYS A 262 -5.57 21.52 -12.90
C LYS A 262 -6.02 21.68 -11.45
N HIS A 263 -6.73 20.70 -10.91
CA HIS A 263 -7.35 20.76 -9.59
C HIS A 263 -6.67 19.80 -8.62
N CYS A 264 -6.58 20.18 -7.34
CA CYS A 264 -6.04 19.32 -6.30
C CYS A 264 -6.94 18.06 -6.12
N PRO A 265 -6.39 16.84 -6.26
CA PRO A 265 -7.14 15.60 -6.11
C PRO A 265 -7.36 15.24 -4.64
N CYS A 266 -8.14 16.07 -3.95
CA CYS A 266 -8.39 15.93 -2.52
C CYS A 266 -9.25 14.70 -2.21
N LEU A 267 -8.85 13.93 -1.19
CA LEU A 267 -9.57 12.77 -0.68
C LEU A 267 -10.32 13.10 0.62
N ILE A 268 -9.69 13.86 1.52
CA ILE A 268 -10.23 14.23 2.83
C ILE A 268 -10.05 15.73 3.02
N LEU A 269 -11.17 16.44 3.06
CA LEU A 269 -11.24 17.87 3.34
C LEU A 269 -11.70 18.07 4.79
N ILE A 270 -10.90 18.80 5.56
CA ILE A 270 -11.17 19.16 6.95
C ILE A 270 -10.99 20.68 7.08
N ASP A 271 -12.10 21.41 7.21
CA ASP A 271 -12.10 22.84 7.56
C ASP A 271 -12.89 23.01 8.87
N VAL A 272 -12.17 22.99 9.98
CA VAL A 272 -12.75 22.99 11.33
C VAL A 272 -12.22 24.14 12.15
N ASP A 273 -13.09 24.74 12.94
CA ASP A 273 -12.72 25.69 13.99
C ASP A 273 -13.23 25.18 15.35
N LEU A 274 -12.38 24.48 16.10
CA LEU A 274 -12.79 23.81 17.34
C LEU A 274 -12.97 24.76 18.53
N ALA A 275 -12.44 25.98 18.46
CA ALA A 275 -12.41 26.91 19.59
C ALA A 275 -12.52 28.38 19.14
N PRO A 276 -13.68 28.80 18.62
CA PRO A 276 -13.92 30.21 18.34
C PRO A 276 -13.75 31.02 19.63
N LYS A 277 -12.85 32.01 19.61
CA LYS A 277 -12.43 32.73 20.83
C LYS A 277 -13.38 33.85 21.22
N THR A 278 -14.25 34.27 20.31
CA THR A 278 -15.15 35.41 20.49
C THR A 278 -16.54 35.09 19.94
N TYR A 279 -17.56 35.71 20.53
CA TYR A 279 -18.94 35.61 20.03
C TYR A 279 -19.05 36.11 18.58
N GLU A 280 -18.33 37.17 18.22
CA GLU A 280 -18.32 37.73 16.86
C GLU A 280 -17.77 36.74 15.83
N GLN A 281 -16.68 36.01 16.15
CA GLN A 281 -16.16 34.95 15.28
C GLN A 281 -17.12 33.77 15.12
N TRP A 282 -17.95 33.51 16.13
CA TRP A 282 -18.94 32.45 16.09
C TRP A 282 -20.17 32.84 15.27
N VAL A 283 -20.63 34.09 15.39
CA VAL A 283 -21.78 34.61 14.61
C VAL A 283 -21.40 34.89 13.16
N ASN A 284 -20.19 35.39 12.90
CA ASN A 284 -19.68 35.66 11.55
C ASN A 284 -18.65 34.59 11.17
N ALA A 285 -19.11 33.35 11.04
CA ALA A 285 -18.26 32.23 10.69
C ALA A 285 -17.64 32.43 9.29
N VAL A 286 -16.42 31.93 9.10
CA VAL A 286 -15.74 32.02 7.80
C VAL A 286 -16.46 31.13 6.80
N ASN A 287 -16.76 31.69 5.62
CA ASN A 287 -17.41 30.96 4.54
C ASN A 287 -16.50 29.88 3.94
N ALA A 288 -17.00 28.65 3.88
CA ALA A 288 -16.30 27.48 3.35
C ALA A 288 -16.70 27.13 1.90
N TYR A 289 -17.70 27.78 1.32
CA TYR A 289 -18.30 27.39 0.03
C TYR A 289 -17.27 27.31 -1.09
N ASP A 290 -16.48 28.38 -1.30
CA ASP A 290 -15.48 28.42 -2.37
C ASP A 290 -14.36 27.38 -2.17
N LYS A 291 -13.99 27.10 -0.92
CA LYS A 291 -12.99 26.07 -0.62
C LYS A 291 -13.51 24.68 -0.96
N VAL A 292 -14.72 24.36 -0.48
CA VAL A 292 -15.37 23.06 -0.75
C VAL A 292 -15.60 22.90 -2.25
N LYS A 293 -16.08 23.93 -2.94
CA LYS A 293 -16.25 23.97 -4.39
C LYS A 293 -14.94 23.65 -5.13
N ASN A 294 -13.86 24.35 -4.79
CA ASN A 294 -12.56 24.17 -5.44
C ASN A 294 -11.98 22.77 -5.19
N LEU A 295 -12.05 22.26 -3.96
CA LEU A 295 -11.51 20.95 -3.60
C LEU A 295 -12.38 19.77 -4.06
N ALA A 296 -13.68 19.97 -4.23
CA ALA A 296 -14.60 18.99 -4.81
C ALA A 296 -14.49 18.90 -6.34
N SER A 297 -13.95 19.92 -7.00
CA SER A 297 -13.86 19.98 -8.47
C SER A 297 -13.11 18.81 -9.12
N ALA A 298 -12.21 18.15 -8.39
CA ALA A 298 -11.49 16.97 -8.86
C ALA A 298 -12.35 15.68 -8.83
N GLY A 299 -13.51 15.69 -8.16
CA GLY A 299 -14.42 14.54 -8.04
C GLY A 299 -13.88 13.39 -7.18
N THR A 300 -12.82 13.62 -6.41
CA THR A 300 -12.09 12.57 -5.68
C THR A 300 -12.44 12.49 -4.19
N LEU A 301 -13.26 13.41 -3.70
CA LEU A 301 -13.53 13.55 -2.28
C LEU A 301 -14.20 12.29 -1.72
N THR A 302 -13.67 11.78 -0.60
CA THR A 302 -14.18 10.62 0.12
C THR A 302 -14.69 10.97 1.51
N SER A 303 -14.18 12.04 2.10
CA SER A 303 -14.64 12.58 3.39
C SER A 303 -14.66 14.11 3.36
N LEU A 304 -15.76 14.68 3.85
CA LEU A 304 -15.95 16.11 4.06
C LEU A 304 -16.24 16.37 5.55
N GLN A 305 -15.41 17.18 6.19
CA GLN A 305 -15.64 17.63 7.57
C GLN A 305 -15.55 19.15 7.65
N VAL A 306 -16.65 19.79 8.02
CA VAL A 306 -16.77 21.24 8.15
C VAL A 306 -17.43 21.55 9.50
N ILE A 307 -16.75 22.27 10.38
CA ILE A 307 -17.23 22.56 11.74
C ILE A 307 -17.01 24.03 12.07
N ASN A 308 -18.06 24.72 12.55
CA ASN A 308 -18.03 26.16 12.88
C ASN A 308 -17.56 27.03 11.70
N ARG A 309 -18.05 26.72 10.50
CA ARG A 309 -17.79 27.43 9.24
C ARG A 309 -19.09 27.56 8.48
N GLU A 310 -19.30 28.67 7.80
CA GLU A 310 -20.54 28.89 7.04
C GLU A 310 -20.52 28.06 5.75
N LEU A 311 -21.48 27.14 5.60
CA LEU A 311 -21.74 26.35 4.40
C LEU A 311 -23.25 26.17 4.23
N ALA A 312 -23.93 27.27 3.93
CA ALA A 312 -25.39 27.32 3.82
C ALA A 312 -25.95 26.38 2.73
N ASP A 313 -25.24 26.29 1.60
CA ASP A 313 -25.60 25.49 0.43
C ASP A 313 -24.44 24.58 -0.01
N TRP A 314 -24.78 23.44 -0.61
CA TRP A 314 -23.79 22.51 -1.15
C TRP A 314 -23.38 22.92 -2.57
N PRO A 315 -22.07 23.02 -2.88
CA PRO A 315 -21.63 23.26 -4.24
C PRO A 315 -21.95 22.07 -5.16
N GLU A 316 -22.35 22.36 -6.41
CA GLU A 316 -22.72 21.35 -7.41
C GLU A 316 -21.57 20.38 -7.73
N GLU A 317 -20.32 20.82 -7.57
CA GLU A 317 -19.13 20.01 -7.76
C GLU A 317 -19.09 18.78 -6.85
N LEU A 318 -19.67 18.85 -5.64
CA LEU A 318 -19.77 17.69 -4.73
C LEU A 318 -20.58 16.54 -5.33
N ARG A 319 -21.50 16.82 -6.26
CA ARG A 319 -22.26 15.79 -6.97
C ARG A 319 -21.37 14.84 -7.77
N THR A 320 -20.22 15.33 -8.23
CA THR A 320 -19.25 14.54 -9.00
C THR A 320 -18.39 13.62 -8.14
N CYS A 321 -18.39 13.82 -6.81
CA CYS A 321 -17.65 13.02 -5.84
C CYS A 321 -18.38 11.71 -5.53
N HIS A 322 -18.45 10.81 -6.52
CA HIS A 322 -19.14 9.52 -6.35
C HIS A 322 -18.55 8.64 -5.24
N GLY A 323 -17.27 8.84 -4.90
CA GLY A 323 -16.57 8.09 -3.84
C GLY A 323 -16.81 8.63 -2.41
N LEU A 324 -17.69 9.62 -2.24
CA LEU A 324 -17.93 10.26 -0.94
C LEU A 324 -18.62 9.29 0.04
N LYS A 325 -17.96 9.03 1.17
CA LYS A 325 -18.41 8.09 2.21
C LYS A 325 -18.92 8.78 3.46
N THR A 326 -18.27 9.88 3.84
CA THR A 326 -18.57 10.58 5.10
C THR A 326 -18.74 12.07 4.87
N ILE A 327 -19.83 12.63 5.38
CA ILE A 327 -20.09 14.06 5.43
C ILE A 327 -20.42 14.43 6.87
N GLN A 328 -19.66 15.36 7.43
CA GLN A 328 -19.88 15.91 8.76
C GLN A 328 -19.89 17.42 8.69
N LEU A 329 -21.07 18.00 8.89
CA LEU A 329 -21.33 19.43 8.89
C LEU A 329 -21.90 19.80 10.27
N ILE A 330 -21.17 20.59 11.06
CA ILE A 330 -21.60 20.96 12.42
C ILE A 330 -21.52 22.46 12.58
N TYR A 331 -22.64 23.11 12.94
CA TYR A 331 -22.73 24.56 13.07
C TYR A 331 -22.30 25.24 11.76
N THR A 332 -22.99 24.88 10.67
CA THR A 332 -22.66 25.33 9.30
C THR A 332 -23.75 26.18 8.64
N ASP A 333 -24.82 26.48 9.38
CA ASP A 333 -25.98 27.23 8.89
C ASP A 333 -26.61 26.63 7.62
N ILE A 334 -26.45 25.33 7.44
CA ILE A 334 -27.02 24.61 6.31
C ILE A 334 -28.55 24.69 6.33
N GLN A 335 -29.12 25.19 5.24
CA GLN A 335 -30.57 25.40 5.16
C GLN A 335 -31.27 24.25 4.45
N ASN A 336 -30.70 23.78 3.33
CA ASN A 336 -31.31 22.77 2.49
C ASN A 336 -30.26 21.74 2.04
N ILE A 337 -30.65 20.46 2.12
CA ILE A 337 -29.87 19.38 1.52
C ILE A 337 -30.36 19.24 0.07
N PRO A 338 -29.47 19.27 -0.93
CA PRO A 338 -29.88 19.24 -2.34
C PRO A 338 -30.48 17.88 -2.72
N ASP A 339 -31.46 17.88 -3.64
CA ASP A 339 -32.16 16.68 -4.10
C ASP A 339 -31.24 15.64 -4.74
N TRP A 340 -30.10 16.07 -5.30
CA TRP A 340 -29.10 15.18 -5.90
C TRP A 340 -28.24 14.46 -4.87
N ALA A 341 -28.32 14.79 -3.57
CA ALA A 341 -27.55 14.09 -2.53
C ALA A 341 -27.84 12.57 -2.52
N LYS A 342 -29.02 12.15 -2.99
CA LYS A 342 -29.38 10.74 -3.20
C LYS A 342 -28.53 10.00 -4.25
N ASP A 343 -27.87 10.74 -5.14
CA ASP A 343 -26.98 10.21 -6.18
C ASP A 343 -25.62 9.77 -5.59
N LEU A 344 -25.34 10.11 -4.32
CA LEU A 344 -24.13 9.71 -3.59
C LEU A 344 -24.26 8.28 -3.03
N HIS A 345 -24.19 7.28 -3.91
CA HIS A 345 -24.45 5.88 -3.56
C HIS A 345 -23.47 5.24 -2.57
N HIS A 346 -22.29 5.83 -2.37
CA HIS A 346 -21.26 5.32 -1.45
C HIS A 346 -21.29 6.00 -0.07
N LEU A 347 -22.25 6.89 0.18
CA LEU A 347 -22.36 7.61 1.43
C LEU A 347 -22.77 6.67 2.57
N GLU A 348 -21.88 6.46 3.53
CA GLU A 348 -22.08 5.60 4.70
C GLU A 348 -22.58 6.39 5.91
N THR A 349 -22.14 7.64 6.05
CA THR A 349 -22.51 8.48 7.20
C THR A 349 -22.68 9.93 6.79
N MET A 350 -23.81 10.51 7.18
CA MET A 350 -24.09 11.94 7.04
C MET A 350 -24.54 12.49 8.39
N TYR A 351 -23.85 13.52 8.86
CA TYR A 351 -24.23 14.28 10.03
C TYR A 351 -24.27 15.76 9.65
N ALA A 352 -25.42 16.40 9.83
CA ALA A 352 -25.63 17.82 9.61
C ALA A 352 -26.40 18.38 10.82
N SER A 353 -25.83 19.37 11.50
CA SER A 353 -26.42 20.00 12.69
C SER A 353 -26.30 21.51 12.70
#